data_AF-A0A2D5ESW1-F1
#
_entry.id   AF-A0A2D5ESW1-F1
#
_cell.length_a   1.000
_cell.length_b   1.000
_cell.length_c   1.000
_cell.angle_alpha   90.00
_cell.angle_beta   90.00
_cell.angle_gamma   90.00
#
_symmetry.space_group_name_H-M   'P 1'
#
loop_
_entity.id
_entity.type
_entity.pdbx_description
1 polymer ?
#
loop_
_entity_poly.entity_id
_entity_poly.type
_entity_poly.pdbx_seq_one_letter_code
_entity_poly.pdbx_strand_id
1 'polypeptide(L)'
;MHGVARAVVAVDEEAQVAGLLRGGLGGRVERHRRLEAGRRHLPGVERVRREPRHPERVQHPAVRARAALGGEARGRAVRGREHQLELARLGDLRHQPRAAFVHVDPPGALGLGGGRRGEAGRRGDGGREGEREEERARGAHRRCYTTDVPRLRPAERRLRARLEELVASADGVARREADPVGFVHRFPDRADAEVVGLLAATLAFGNVVAIRKSVARVLDALGPRPAEALMLGEAELAARLEGFVHRVYRGPHVATMLANAGRLRAAHGTLGAAFAADLEAAGELREGLARFAERLRGEDAPRGLRHLVSDPRAGSACKRQLLYLRWMVRPADGVDLGLWPVDPARLVMPVDTHVHRIARNLGLTARADASWRTAEEITAALRRFDPADPVKYDFALCHLGVSRDCPSRRDPLKCDACVLRTVCRQWRR
;
A
#
# COMPACT_ATOMS: atom_id res chain seq x y z
N MET A 1 4.07 26.61 -82.01
CA MET A 1 5.26 26.40 -81.16
C MET A 1 5.13 25.02 -80.53
N HIS A 2 6.00 24.10 -80.98
CA HIS A 2 6.47 22.80 -80.44
C HIS A 2 5.55 22.09 -79.42
N GLY A 3 4.95 20.91 -79.65
CA GLY A 3 5.38 19.72 -80.40
C GLY A 3 5.90 18.65 -79.40
N VAL A 4 5.07 17.73 -78.88
CA VAL A 4 4.81 16.35 -79.36
C VAL A 4 5.60 15.26 -78.58
N ALA A 5 4.85 14.20 -78.21
CA ALA A 5 5.19 12.77 -78.05
C ALA A 5 5.93 12.17 -76.82
N ARG A 6 5.17 11.25 -76.18
CA ARG A 6 5.45 9.85 -75.81
C ARG A 6 6.74 9.16 -76.33
N ALA A 7 7.35 8.33 -75.47
CA ALA A 7 7.82 6.92 -75.67
C ALA A 7 8.69 6.53 -74.43
N VAL A 8 8.52 5.44 -73.65
CA VAL A 8 8.57 3.98 -73.86
C VAL A 8 9.99 3.42 -74.16
N VAL A 9 10.29 2.25 -73.55
CA VAL A 9 11.40 1.27 -73.79
C VAL A 9 12.70 1.61 -73.03
N ALA A 10 13.53 0.76 -72.40
CA ALA A 10 13.83 -0.70 -72.36
C ALA A 10 14.78 -0.96 -71.16
N VAL A 11 14.79 -2.11 -70.44
CA VAL A 11 15.73 -3.27 -70.53
C VAL A 11 17.23 -2.91 -70.83
N ASP A 12 18.28 -3.51 -70.27
CA ASP A 12 18.52 -4.82 -69.64
C ASP A 12 19.93 -4.89 -68.99
N GLU A 13 20.23 -6.06 -68.38
CA GLU A 13 21.57 -6.73 -68.27
C GLU A 13 22.63 -6.19 -67.27
N GLU A 14 23.37 -6.99 -66.47
CA GLU A 14 23.87 -8.39 -66.51
C GLU A 14 23.91 -8.99 -65.07
N ALA A 15 23.48 -10.24 -64.79
CA ALA A 15 24.18 -11.54 -64.93
C ALA A 15 25.47 -11.67 -64.05
N GLN A 16 25.80 -12.77 -63.36
CA GLN A 16 25.33 -14.16 -63.34
C GLN A 16 26.04 -14.96 -62.20
N VAL A 17 25.35 -16.02 -61.72
CA VAL A 17 25.83 -17.41 -61.42
C VAL A 17 26.83 -17.61 -60.26
N ALA A 18 26.50 -18.28 -59.14
CA ALA A 18 25.90 -19.60 -58.85
C ALA A 18 26.90 -20.79 -58.79
N GLY A 19 26.75 -21.62 -57.75
CA GLY A 19 27.09 -23.05 -57.79
C GLY A 19 27.97 -23.56 -56.63
N LEU A 20 27.45 -24.01 -55.48
CA LEU A 20 27.04 -25.41 -55.17
C LEU A 20 28.16 -26.47 -55.19
N LEU A 21 28.52 -27.01 -54.01
CA LEU A 21 28.42 -28.44 -53.61
C LEU A 21 29.55 -28.96 -52.67
N ARG A 22 29.07 -29.60 -51.59
CA ARG A 22 29.52 -30.88 -50.96
C ARG A 22 30.97 -31.02 -50.45
N GLY A 23 31.04 -31.23 -49.13
CA GLY A 23 31.36 -32.55 -48.57
C GLY A 23 32.79 -32.80 -48.05
N GLY A 24 32.88 -33.13 -46.76
CA GLY A 24 33.65 -34.29 -46.31
C GLY A 24 34.96 -34.09 -45.55
N LEU A 25 34.89 -34.44 -44.25
CA LEU A 25 35.84 -35.28 -43.48
C LEU A 25 37.10 -34.67 -42.82
N GLY A 26 37.18 -34.90 -41.50
CA GLY A 26 38.40 -35.10 -40.70
C GLY A 26 38.64 -34.01 -39.64
N GLY A 27 38.64 -34.25 -38.33
CA GLY A 27 38.46 -35.47 -37.55
C GLY A 27 38.49 -35.18 -36.03
N ARG A 28 37.78 -36.03 -35.28
CA ARG A 28 37.97 -36.51 -33.89
C ARG A 28 38.41 -35.53 -32.79
N VAL A 29 37.54 -35.37 -31.76
CA VAL A 29 37.85 -35.79 -30.38
C VAL A 29 36.55 -36.28 -29.71
N GLU A 30 36.57 -37.50 -29.21
CA GLU A 30 35.45 -38.20 -28.58
C GLU A 30 35.65 -38.31 -27.05
N ARG A 31 34.65 -37.83 -26.30
CA ARG A 31 34.01 -38.31 -25.06
C ARG A 31 34.78 -38.96 -23.88
N HIS A 32 34.39 -38.46 -22.70
CA HIS A 32 33.94 -39.13 -21.45
C HIS A 32 34.90 -40.08 -20.69
N ARG A 33 35.09 -39.83 -19.38
CA ARG A 33 34.35 -40.47 -18.26
C ARG A 33 34.88 -40.03 -16.87
N ARG A 34 33.99 -40.13 -15.89
CA ARG A 34 34.16 -39.98 -14.43
C ARG A 34 35.15 -41.01 -13.85
N LEU A 35 35.75 -40.73 -12.69
CA LEU A 35 35.80 -41.59 -11.49
C LEU A 35 36.58 -40.93 -10.32
N GLU A 36 36.46 -41.55 -9.15
CA GLU A 36 36.50 -41.02 -7.78
C GLU A 36 37.87 -40.90 -7.09
N ALA A 37 37.87 -40.12 -6.00
CA ALA A 37 38.61 -40.25 -4.72
C ALA A 37 40.09 -40.65 -4.66
N GLY A 38 40.91 -39.80 -4.02
CA GLY A 38 42.25 -40.20 -3.54
C GLY A 38 43.03 -39.07 -2.85
N ARG A 39 43.13 -39.15 -1.52
CA ARG A 39 43.82 -38.24 -0.59
C ARG A 39 45.26 -37.91 -0.99
N ARG A 40 45.72 -36.67 -0.76
CA ARG A 40 47.11 -36.34 -0.35
C ARG A 40 47.20 -34.97 0.36
N HIS A 41 47.94 -35.00 1.46
CA HIS A 41 48.43 -33.96 2.39
C HIS A 41 48.40 -32.46 2.00
N LEU A 42 47.95 -31.63 2.95
CA LEU A 42 48.28 -30.21 3.11
C LEU A 42 49.06 -30.02 4.42
N PRO A 43 50.14 -29.22 4.47
CA PRO A 43 50.71 -28.73 5.72
C PRO A 43 50.29 -27.27 6.02
N GLY A 44 50.00 -27.01 7.30
CA GLY A 44 50.35 -25.80 8.04
C GLY A 44 49.72 -24.46 7.66
N VAL A 45 48.68 -24.04 8.39
CA VAL A 45 48.32 -22.63 8.55
C VAL A 45 48.44 -22.25 10.03
N GLU A 46 49.48 -21.48 10.35
CA GLU A 46 49.69 -20.84 11.64
C GLU A 46 48.75 -19.64 11.82
N ARG A 47 48.15 -19.54 13.01
CA ARG A 47 47.35 -18.40 13.45
C ARG A 47 48.27 -17.33 14.03
N VAL A 48 48.11 -16.08 13.59
CA VAL A 48 48.65 -14.91 14.29
C VAL A 48 47.51 -13.96 14.67
N ARG A 49 47.31 -13.78 15.98
CA ARG A 49 46.50 -12.70 16.58
C ARG A 49 47.32 -11.40 16.56
N ARG A 50 46.68 -10.25 16.30
CA ARG A 50 47.22 -8.93 16.67
C ARG A 50 46.13 -8.03 17.28
N GLU A 51 46.48 -7.48 18.44
CA GLU A 51 45.78 -6.50 19.26
C GLU A 51 45.99 -5.04 18.77
N PRO A 52 45.22 -4.05 19.28
CA PRO A 52 45.04 -2.74 18.66
C PRO A 52 46.10 -1.70 19.10
N ARG A 53 46.32 -0.67 18.26
CA ARG A 53 47.19 0.48 18.56
C ARG A 53 46.39 1.78 18.76
N HIS A 54 46.79 2.54 19.78
CA HIS A 54 46.39 3.91 20.13
C HIS A 54 46.84 4.96 19.08
N PRO A 55 46.17 6.13 19.00
CA PRO A 55 46.67 7.29 18.26
C PRO A 55 47.40 8.31 19.15
N GLU A 56 48.52 8.85 18.64
CA GLU A 56 49.33 9.92 19.22
C GLU A 56 48.78 11.33 18.92
N ARG A 57 49.10 12.28 19.81
CA ARG A 57 48.82 13.72 19.76
C ARG A 57 49.98 14.48 19.10
N VAL A 58 49.68 15.55 18.37
CA VAL A 58 50.60 16.68 18.13
C VAL A 58 49.85 18.01 18.35
N GLN A 59 50.53 18.96 18.99
CA GLN A 59 50.06 20.25 19.53
C GLN A 59 50.51 21.45 18.68
N HIS A 60 49.77 22.58 18.76
CA HIS A 60 50.20 23.99 19.00
C HIS A 60 49.20 25.02 18.40
N PRO A 61 49.18 26.32 18.79
CA PRO A 61 49.34 26.96 20.11
C PRO A 61 48.15 27.88 20.49
N ALA A 62 48.15 28.37 21.73
CA ALA A 62 47.20 29.33 22.31
C ALA A 62 47.72 30.79 22.27
N VAL A 63 46.82 31.78 22.20
CA VAL A 63 47.00 33.11 22.83
C VAL A 63 45.63 33.68 23.27
N ARG A 64 45.61 34.25 24.48
CA ARG A 64 44.50 34.90 25.21
C ARG A 64 44.34 36.38 24.83
N ALA A 65 43.16 36.98 25.04
CA ALA A 65 42.94 38.17 25.91
C ALA A 65 41.52 38.77 25.78
N ARG A 66 41.17 39.62 26.75
CA ARG A 66 39.85 40.04 27.25
C ARG A 66 39.25 41.29 26.59
N ALA A 67 37.92 41.37 26.70
CA ALA A 67 37.02 42.51 27.03
C ALA A 67 37.19 43.91 26.38
N ALA A 68 36.10 44.41 25.76
CA ALA A 68 35.56 45.77 25.98
C ALA A 68 34.15 45.91 25.36
N LEU A 69 33.33 46.74 26.02
CA LEU A 69 31.97 47.15 25.70
C LEU A 69 31.91 48.07 24.47
N GLY A 70 30.77 48.10 23.78
CA GLY A 70 30.45 49.14 22.80
C GLY A 70 29.38 48.66 21.82
N GLY A 71 28.15 49.14 21.99
CA GLY A 71 27.09 48.93 21.02
C GLY A 71 27.36 49.69 19.72
N GLU A 72 26.83 49.19 18.61
CA GLU A 72 25.96 49.96 17.72
C GLU A 72 25.36 49.03 16.66
N ALA A 73 24.07 49.22 16.45
CA ALA A 73 23.27 48.55 15.46
C ALA A 73 23.63 49.05 14.05
N ARG A 74 23.67 48.13 13.07
CA ARG A 74 22.91 48.19 11.80
C ARG A 74 23.46 47.17 10.79
N GLY A 75 22.55 46.42 10.19
CA GLY A 75 22.69 45.95 8.81
C GLY A 75 23.13 44.51 8.58
N ARG A 76 22.20 43.54 8.68
CA ARG A 76 21.96 42.48 7.68
C ARG A 76 20.88 41.51 8.17
N ALA A 77 19.64 41.78 7.83
CA ALA A 77 18.55 40.82 7.87
C ALA A 77 17.62 41.06 6.67
N VAL A 78 18.04 40.58 5.50
CA VAL A 78 17.18 40.45 4.32
C VAL A 78 17.45 39.08 3.70
N ARG A 79 16.56 38.13 4.03
CA ARG A 79 16.05 37.03 3.18
C ARG A 79 15.38 36.01 4.10
N GLY A 80 14.09 36.19 4.32
CA GLY A 80 13.29 35.27 5.15
C GLY A 80 11.88 35.74 5.45
N ARG A 81 11.24 36.54 4.59
CA ARG A 81 9.84 36.99 4.74
C ARG A 81 9.11 37.22 3.42
N GLU A 82 9.24 36.29 2.47
CA GLU A 82 8.42 36.31 1.24
C GLU A 82 7.69 34.99 0.95
N HIS A 83 7.55 34.09 1.93
CA HIS A 83 6.80 32.83 1.74
C HIS A 83 5.64 32.63 2.73
N GLN A 84 5.22 33.70 3.42
CA GLN A 84 4.09 33.67 4.36
C GLN A 84 2.94 34.62 4.00
N LEU A 85 2.98 35.29 2.85
CA LEU A 85 1.92 36.22 2.41
C LEU A 85 1.16 35.80 1.15
N GLU A 86 1.44 34.61 0.59
CA GLU A 86 0.71 34.10 -0.60
C GLU A 86 -0.37 33.05 -0.26
N LEU A 87 -0.49 32.67 1.02
CA LEU A 87 -1.57 31.78 1.51
C LEU A 87 -2.79 32.54 2.08
N ALA A 88 -2.79 33.87 2.00
CA ALA A 88 -3.90 34.73 2.48
C ALA A 88 -4.78 35.29 1.34
N ARG A 89 -4.63 34.79 0.10
CA ARG A 89 -5.38 35.28 -1.08
C ARG A 89 -5.91 34.18 -2.02
N LEU A 90 -6.31 33.05 -1.47
CA LEU A 90 -7.28 32.16 -2.13
C LEU A 90 -8.44 31.95 -1.17
N GLY A 91 -9.51 32.67 -1.47
CA GLY A 91 -10.66 32.89 -0.61
C GLY A 91 -11.52 31.65 -0.36
N ASP A 92 -12.02 31.61 0.87
CA ASP A 92 -13.44 31.59 1.16
C ASP A 92 -14.33 30.63 0.34
N LEU A 93 -14.34 29.38 0.78
CA LEU A 93 -15.51 28.50 0.64
C LEU A 93 -16.04 28.17 2.04
N ARG A 94 -16.55 29.20 2.73
CA ARG A 94 -17.40 29.04 3.92
C ARG A 94 -18.74 29.72 3.66
N HIS A 95 -19.67 29.00 3.07
CA HIS A 95 -21.12 29.03 3.34
C HIS A 95 -21.80 28.10 2.34
N GLN A 96 -22.22 26.93 2.79
CA GLN A 96 -23.34 26.23 2.14
C GLN A 96 -24.51 26.25 3.14
N PRO A 97 -25.68 26.79 2.76
CA PRO A 97 -26.84 26.80 3.63
C PRO A 97 -27.37 25.37 3.81
N ARG A 98 -27.86 25.09 5.02
CA ARG A 98 -28.63 23.88 5.35
C ARG A 98 -29.83 23.80 4.40
N ALA A 99 -29.84 22.82 3.50
CA ALA A 99 -31.04 22.47 2.76
C ALA A 99 -32.05 21.84 3.73
N ALA A 100 -33.21 22.46 3.81
CA ALA A 100 -34.38 21.92 4.48
C ALA A 100 -34.79 20.61 3.78
N PHE A 101 -34.86 19.52 4.53
CA PHE A 101 -35.44 18.28 4.05
C PHE A 101 -36.95 18.47 3.91
N VAL A 102 -37.42 18.49 2.66
CA VAL A 102 -38.85 18.30 2.35
C VAL A 102 -39.11 16.80 2.44
N HIS A 103 -39.98 16.43 3.37
CA HIS A 103 -40.56 15.09 3.46
C HIS A 103 -41.28 14.77 2.15
N VAL A 104 -40.86 13.72 1.46
CA VAL A 104 -41.63 13.10 0.37
C VAL A 104 -42.06 11.73 0.87
N ASP A 105 -43.35 11.59 1.14
CA ASP A 105 -43.94 10.32 1.53
C ASP A 105 -43.89 9.32 0.35
N PRO A 106 -43.57 8.04 0.59
CA PRO A 106 -43.66 7.01 -0.44
C PRO A 106 -45.14 6.69 -0.74
N PRO A 107 -45.52 6.47 -2.02
CA PRO A 107 -46.89 6.11 -2.36
C PRO A 107 -47.23 4.70 -1.84
N GLY A 108 -48.44 4.61 -1.27
CA GLY A 108 -48.96 3.45 -0.56
C GLY A 108 -49.14 2.20 -1.42
N ALA A 109 -48.83 1.05 -0.80
CA ALA A 109 -49.20 -0.26 -1.30
C ALA A 109 -50.69 -0.50 -1.03
N LEU A 110 -51.51 -0.47 -2.09
CA LEU A 110 -52.85 -1.02 -2.08
C LEU A 110 -52.75 -2.54 -2.18
N GLY A 111 -53.18 -3.23 -1.13
CA GLY A 111 -53.44 -4.66 -1.17
C GLY A 111 -54.79 -4.94 -1.81
N LEU A 112 -54.82 -5.90 -2.74
CA LEU A 112 -56.00 -6.71 -3.03
C LEU A 112 -55.54 -8.14 -3.30
N GLY A 113 -56.08 -9.07 -2.51
CA GLY A 113 -55.90 -10.50 -2.67
C GLY A 113 -56.80 -11.08 -3.76
N GLY A 114 -56.50 -12.31 -4.17
CA GLY A 114 -57.34 -13.12 -5.04
C GLY A 114 -56.57 -14.31 -5.60
N GLY A 115 -56.74 -15.48 -4.97
CA GLY A 115 -56.10 -16.71 -5.42
C GLY A 115 -56.72 -17.33 -6.67
N ARG A 116 -56.01 -18.27 -7.29
CA ARG A 116 -56.56 -19.48 -7.93
C ARG A 116 -55.43 -20.47 -8.26
N ARG A 117 -55.81 -21.74 -8.29
CA ARG A 117 -55.02 -22.97 -8.42
C ARG A 117 -54.64 -23.29 -9.88
N GLY A 118 -53.68 -24.21 -10.03
CA GLY A 118 -53.34 -24.96 -11.26
C GLY A 118 -52.07 -24.43 -11.92
N GLU A 119 -51.08 -25.20 -12.38
CA GLU A 119 -50.94 -26.63 -12.67
C GLU A 119 -49.46 -27.03 -12.61
N ALA A 120 -49.22 -28.32 -12.47
CA ALA A 120 -47.91 -28.94 -12.42
C ALA A 120 -47.18 -28.89 -13.78
N GLY A 121 -45.89 -28.51 -13.75
CA GLY A 121 -44.98 -28.64 -14.88
C GLY A 121 -43.56 -28.94 -14.38
N ARG A 122 -43.14 -30.20 -14.53
CA ARG A 122 -41.79 -30.70 -14.23
C ARG A 122 -40.74 -29.94 -15.04
N ARG A 123 -39.62 -29.54 -14.43
CA ARG A 123 -38.28 -29.41 -15.04
C ARG A 123 -37.20 -29.08 -13.99
N GLY A 124 -36.12 -29.88 -13.99
CA GLY A 124 -34.74 -29.46 -13.69
C GLY A 124 -34.34 -29.26 -12.23
N ASP A 125 -33.93 -30.35 -11.56
CA ASP A 125 -33.16 -30.29 -10.31
C ASP A 125 -31.69 -29.99 -10.65
N GLY A 126 -31.31 -28.71 -10.58
CA GLY A 126 -29.93 -28.25 -10.83
C GLY A 126 -29.57 -26.93 -10.15
N GLY A 127 -30.50 -26.30 -9.42
CA GLY A 127 -30.28 -25.00 -8.76
C GLY A 127 -30.06 -25.08 -7.24
N ARG A 128 -30.13 -26.27 -6.63
CA ARG A 128 -30.16 -26.42 -5.17
C ARG A 128 -28.81 -26.66 -4.50
N GLU A 129 -27.74 -26.85 -5.28
CA GLU A 129 -26.39 -27.04 -4.73
C GLU A 129 -25.66 -25.69 -4.56
N GLY A 130 -25.75 -24.78 -5.53
CA GLY A 130 -25.10 -23.46 -5.46
C GLY A 130 -25.64 -22.53 -4.37
N GLU A 131 -26.96 -22.54 -4.13
CA GLU A 131 -27.57 -21.72 -3.07
C GLU A 131 -27.24 -22.25 -1.66
N ARG A 132 -27.10 -23.58 -1.50
CA ARG A 132 -26.70 -24.19 -0.23
C ARG A 132 -25.21 -23.99 0.07
N GLU A 133 -24.38 -23.82 -0.96
CA GLU A 133 -22.95 -23.55 -0.80
C GLU A 133 -22.71 -22.06 -0.48
N GLU A 134 -23.44 -21.13 -1.10
CA GLU A 134 -23.44 -19.71 -0.70
C GLU A 134 -24.04 -19.48 0.69
N GLU A 135 -25.11 -20.20 1.07
CA GLU A 135 -25.71 -20.08 2.40
C GLU A 135 -24.85 -20.75 3.49
N ARG A 136 -24.10 -21.82 3.15
CA ARG A 136 -23.04 -22.36 4.02
C ARG A 136 -21.84 -21.41 4.13
N ALA A 137 -21.47 -20.69 3.08
CA ALA A 137 -20.43 -19.66 3.13
C ALA A 137 -20.87 -18.42 3.95
N ARG A 138 -22.14 -18.02 3.86
CA ARG A 138 -22.74 -16.93 4.66
C ARG A 138 -23.00 -17.35 6.13
N GLY A 139 -23.27 -18.63 6.38
CA GLY A 139 -23.49 -19.21 7.71
C GLY A 139 -22.22 -19.60 8.47
N ALA A 140 -21.11 -19.88 7.77
CA ALA A 140 -19.83 -20.23 8.39
C ALA A 140 -19.14 -19.05 9.10
N HIS A 141 -19.58 -17.81 8.85
CA HIS A 141 -18.98 -16.60 9.44
C HIS A 141 -19.52 -16.22 10.82
N ARG A 142 -20.44 -17.01 11.39
CA ARG A 142 -20.82 -16.96 12.82
C ARG A 142 -20.18 -18.10 13.60
N ARG A 143 -18.86 -18.29 13.47
CA ARG A 143 -18.13 -19.01 14.51
C ARG A 143 -18.03 -18.11 15.73
N CYS A 144 -18.83 -18.45 16.74
CA CYS A 144 -18.75 -17.92 18.08
C CYS A 144 -17.41 -18.37 18.68
N TYR A 145 -16.35 -17.61 18.43
CA TYR A 145 -15.10 -17.77 19.15
C TYR A 145 -15.29 -17.13 20.52
N THR A 146 -15.61 -17.93 21.53
CA THR A 146 -15.30 -17.56 22.90
C THR A 146 -13.77 -17.62 23.04
N THR A 147 -13.07 -16.62 22.49
CA THR A 147 -11.66 -16.43 22.79
C THR A 147 -11.57 -16.01 24.25
N ASP A 148 -10.65 -16.63 25.00
CA ASP A 148 -10.21 -16.16 26.30
C ASP A 148 -9.64 -14.74 26.14
N VAL A 149 -10.51 -13.73 26.18
CA VAL A 149 -10.09 -12.34 26.15
C VAL A 149 -9.32 -12.10 27.43
N PRO A 150 -8.04 -11.68 27.37
CA PRO A 150 -7.27 -11.37 28.57
C PRO A 150 -8.08 -10.42 29.46
N ARG A 151 -8.17 -10.70 30.76
CA ARG A 151 -8.91 -9.83 31.70
C ARG A 151 -8.36 -8.41 31.61
N LEU A 152 -9.08 -7.54 30.89
CA LEU A 152 -8.67 -6.16 30.65
C LEU A 152 -8.66 -5.39 31.95
N ARG A 153 -7.61 -4.59 32.19
CA ARG A 153 -7.56 -3.66 33.32
C ARG A 153 -8.67 -2.60 33.19
N PRO A 154 -9.15 -1.97 34.27
CA PRO A 154 -10.19 -0.93 34.17
C PRO A 154 -9.86 0.20 33.19
N ALA A 155 -8.60 0.62 33.12
CA ALA A 155 -8.14 1.62 32.15
C ALA A 155 -8.22 1.14 30.70
N GLU A 156 -7.90 -0.13 30.45
CA GLU A 156 -7.97 -0.76 29.13
C GLU A 156 -9.41 -0.93 28.66
N ARG A 157 -10.33 -1.30 29.56
CA ARG A 157 -11.77 -1.35 29.25
C ARG A 157 -12.31 0.01 28.82
N ARG A 158 -11.93 1.08 29.53
CA ARG A 158 -12.30 2.46 29.14
C ARG A 158 -11.71 2.87 27.80
N LEU A 159 -10.44 2.54 27.55
CA LEU A 159 -9.78 2.83 26.27
C LEU A 159 -10.46 2.08 25.12
N ARG A 160 -10.69 0.79 25.27
CA ARG A 160 -11.45 -0.02 24.30
C ARG A 160 -12.81 0.62 24.01
N ALA A 161 -13.61 0.91 25.04
CA ALA A 161 -14.94 1.51 24.85
C ALA A 161 -14.89 2.80 24.03
N ARG A 162 -13.93 3.71 24.30
CA ARG A 162 -13.77 4.95 23.53
C ARG A 162 -13.25 4.73 22.10
N LEU A 163 -12.45 3.69 21.86
CA LEU A 163 -12.03 3.31 20.51
C LEU A 163 -13.19 2.72 19.70
N GLU A 164 -14.02 1.88 20.30
CA GLU A 164 -15.24 1.35 19.66
C GLU A 164 -16.22 2.49 19.33
N GLU A 165 -16.40 3.44 20.25
CA GLU A 165 -17.22 4.64 20.02
C GLU A 165 -16.65 5.51 18.89
N LEU A 166 -15.33 5.69 18.83
CA LEU A 166 -14.68 6.39 17.72
C LEU A 166 -14.93 5.69 16.38
N VAL A 167 -14.82 4.36 16.33
CA VAL A 167 -15.10 3.58 15.12
C VAL A 167 -16.57 3.73 14.71
N ALA A 168 -17.51 3.62 15.65
CA ALA A 168 -18.94 3.74 15.37
C ALA A 168 -19.35 5.16 14.94
N SER A 169 -18.69 6.20 15.46
CA SER A 169 -18.97 7.60 15.12
C SER A 169 -18.34 8.08 13.80
N ALA A 170 -17.52 7.24 13.16
CA ALA A 170 -16.89 7.60 11.91
C ALA A 170 -17.92 7.58 10.78
N ASP A 171 -18.08 8.71 10.09
CA ASP A 171 -18.79 8.75 8.80
C ASP A 171 -17.96 7.96 7.77
N GLY A 172 -18.20 6.65 7.72
CA GLY A 172 -17.43 5.72 6.90
C GLY A 172 -17.52 6.04 5.41
N VAL A 173 -18.70 6.43 4.93
CA VAL A 173 -18.95 6.70 3.51
C VAL A 173 -18.24 7.98 3.06
N ALA A 174 -18.46 9.10 3.74
CA ALA A 174 -17.84 10.36 3.32
C ALA A 174 -16.31 10.31 3.44
N ARG A 175 -15.79 9.66 4.50
CA ARG A 175 -14.35 9.49 4.69
C ARG A 175 -13.74 8.58 3.63
N ARG A 176 -14.42 7.50 3.24
CA ARG A 176 -13.98 6.60 2.17
C ARG A 176 -13.89 7.32 0.83
N GLU A 177 -14.90 8.11 0.48
CA GLU A 177 -14.91 8.87 -0.78
C GLU A 177 -13.76 9.88 -0.86
N ALA A 178 -13.38 10.46 0.28
CA ALA A 178 -12.23 11.35 0.39
C ALA A 178 -10.87 10.61 0.47
N ASP A 179 -10.85 9.34 0.85
CA ASP A 179 -9.65 8.51 1.00
C ASP A 179 -9.26 7.81 -0.33
N PRO A 180 -7.98 7.45 -0.56
CA PRO A 180 -7.59 6.67 -1.74
C PRO A 180 -8.31 5.33 -1.88
N VAL A 181 -8.77 4.70 -0.79
CA VAL A 181 -9.56 3.45 -0.87
C VAL A 181 -10.84 3.66 -1.68
N GLY A 182 -11.39 4.88 -1.73
CA GLY A 182 -12.56 5.20 -2.55
C GLY A 182 -12.37 4.95 -4.05
N PHE A 183 -11.14 4.91 -4.57
CA PHE A 183 -10.90 4.45 -5.94
C PHE A 183 -11.18 2.96 -6.13
N VAL A 184 -10.87 2.15 -5.12
CA VAL A 184 -11.05 0.70 -5.16
C VAL A 184 -12.53 0.33 -5.26
N HIS A 185 -13.38 1.05 -4.51
CA HIS A 185 -14.84 0.86 -4.51
C HIS A 185 -15.52 1.23 -5.84
N ARG A 186 -14.80 1.85 -6.78
CA ARG A 186 -15.33 2.14 -8.13
C ARG A 186 -15.27 0.93 -9.07
N PHE A 187 -14.54 -0.11 -8.69
CA PHE A 187 -14.33 -1.30 -9.51
C PHE A 187 -15.07 -2.49 -8.89
N PRO A 188 -16.22 -2.92 -9.45
CA PRO A 188 -16.96 -4.07 -8.95
C PRO A 188 -16.25 -5.40 -9.26
N ASP A 189 -15.42 -5.42 -10.30
CA ASP A 189 -14.59 -6.56 -10.64
C ASP A 189 -13.48 -6.74 -9.60
N ARG A 190 -13.39 -7.94 -9.01
CA ARG A 190 -12.43 -8.24 -7.94
C ARG A 190 -10.99 -8.12 -8.41
N ALA A 191 -10.69 -8.54 -9.64
CA ALA A 191 -9.34 -8.48 -10.17
C ALA A 191 -8.89 -7.03 -10.38
N ASP A 192 -9.79 -6.18 -10.90
CA ASP A 192 -9.53 -4.75 -11.02
C ASP A 192 -9.35 -4.11 -9.63
N ALA A 193 -10.22 -4.43 -8.68
CA ALA A 193 -10.14 -3.92 -7.30
C ALA A 193 -8.81 -4.27 -6.60
N GLU A 194 -8.27 -5.48 -6.80
CA GLU A 194 -6.95 -5.85 -6.26
C GLU A 194 -5.84 -4.93 -6.80
N VAL A 195 -5.84 -4.66 -8.11
CA VAL A 195 -4.82 -3.83 -8.78
C VAL A 195 -4.95 -2.37 -8.37
N VAL A 196 -6.17 -1.84 -8.35
CA VAL A 196 -6.43 -0.46 -7.92
C VAL A 196 -6.09 -0.28 -6.44
N GLY A 197 -6.37 -1.29 -5.60
CA GLY A 197 -5.97 -1.31 -4.20
C GLY A 197 -4.44 -1.23 -4.03
N LEU A 198 -3.69 -2.04 -4.77
CA LEU A 198 -2.22 -2.02 -4.74
C LEU A 198 -1.69 -0.64 -5.13
N LEU A 199 -2.20 -0.08 -6.22
CA LEU A 199 -1.83 1.24 -6.73
C LEU A 199 -2.14 2.35 -5.72
N ALA A 200 -3.39 2.42 -5.25
CA ALA A 200 -3.84 3.46 -4.33
C ALA A 200 -3.08 3.42 -3.01
N ALA A 201 -2.79 2.23 -2.48
CA ALA A 201 -2.05 2.06 -1.24
C ALA A 201 -0.57 2.44 -1.39
N THR A 202 0.12 1.96 -2.44
CA THR A 202 1.55 2.22 -2.67
C THR A 202 1.84 3.69 -3.00
N LEU A 203 0.89 4.39 -3.64
CA LEU A 203 0.96 5.82 -3.89
C LEU A 203 0.50 6.69 -2.73
N ALA A 204 0.07 6.14 -1.59
CA ALA A 204 -0.40 6.90 -0.43
C ALA A 204 0.75 7.58 0.36
N PHE A 205 1.50 8.47 -0.31
CA PHE A 205 2.63 9.22 0.23
C PHE A 205 2.51 10.72 -0.02
N GLY A 206 1.99 11.45 0.97
CA GLY A 206 1.84 12.91 0.90
C GLY A 206 0.44 13.34 1.30
N ASN A 207 0.00 14.49 0.79
CA ASN A 207 -1.35 14.96 1.03
C ASN A 207 -2.35 14.22 0.14
N VAL A 208 -3.58 14.04 0.64
CA VAL A 208 -4.61 13.23 -0.01
C VAL A 208 -4.97 13.73 -1.43
N VAL A 209 -4.96 15.05 -1.65
CA VAL A 209 -5.27 15.63 -2.97
C VAL A 209 -4.24 15.19 -4.02
N ALA A 210 -2.95 15.30 -3.70
CA ALA A 210 -1.88 14.86 -4.59
C ALA A 210 -1.89 13.35 -4.81
N ILE A 211 -2.18 12.56 -3.77
CA ILE A 211 -2.31 11.11 -3.88
C ILE A 211 -3.43 10.76 -4.87
N ARG A 212 -4.64 11.31 -4.66
CA ARG A 212 -5.80 11.03 -5.51
C ARG A 212 -5.56 11.42 -6.97
N LYS A 213 -4.93 12.58 -7.21
CA LYS A 213 -4.55 13.01 -8.57
C LYS A 213 -3.60 12.02 -9.24
N SER A 214 -2.61 11.51 -8.50
CA SER A 214 -1.65 10.54 -9.04
C SER A 214 -2.28 9.17 -9.27
N VAL A 215 -3.17 8.70 -8.40
CA VAL A 215 -3.91 7.45 -8.61
C VAL A 215 -4.77 7.56 -9.86
N ALA A 216 -5.57 8.65 -9.99
CA ALA A 216 -6.38 8.89 -11.18
C ALA A 216 -5.54 8.87 -12.47
N ARG A 217 -4.40 9.60 -12.49
CA ARG A 217 -3.52 9.62 -13.67
C ARG A 217 -3.00 8.24 -14.08
N VAL A 218 -2.69 7.36 -13.13
CA VAL A 218 -2.26 5.99 -13.47
C VAL A 218 -3.45 5.17 -13.96
N LEU A 219 -4.63 5.30 -13.34
CA LEU A 219 -5.82 4.60 -13.80
C LEU A 219 -6.23 5.01 -15.22
N ASP A 220 -6.14 6.30 -15.55
CA ASP A 220 -6.41 6.80 -16.90
C ASP A 220 -5.46 6.16 -17.93
N ALA A 221 -4.19 5.93 -17.56
CA ALA A 221 -3.20 5.26 -18.41
C ALA A 221 -3.43 3.74 -18.54
N LEU A 222 -3.99 3.09 -17.52
CA LEU A 222 -4.35 1.67 -17.57
C LEU A 222 -5.68 1.43 -18.30
N GLY A 223 -6.58 2.41 -18.30
CA GLY A 223 -7.92 2.31 -18.88
C GLY A 223 -8.93 1.62 -17.95
N PRO A 224 -10.10 1.23 -18.47
CA PRO A 224 -11.24 0.79 -17.66
C PRO A 224 -11.05 -0.60 -17.02
N ARG A 225 -10.05 -1.37 -17.46
CA ARG A 225 -9.76 -2.74 -17.00
C ARG A 225 -8.32 -2.84 -16.49
N PRO A 226 -7.99 -2.23 -15.33
CA PRO A 226 -6.63 -2.24 -14.79
C PRO A 226 -5.98 -3.62 -14.68
N ALA A 227 -6.75 -4.66 -14.37
CA ALA A 227 -6.26 -6.02 -14.26
C ALA A 227 -5.82 -6.61 -15.60
N GLU A 228 -6.55 -6.31 -16.69
CA GLU A 228 -6.18 -6.73 -18.05
C GLU A 228 -4.96 -5.94 -18.55
N ALA A 229 -4.87 -4.66 -18.19
CA ALA A 229 -3.71 -3.83 -18.52
C ALA A 229 -2.39 -4.35 -17.93
N LEU A 230 -2.42 -5.17 -16.87
CA LEU A 230 -1.22 -5.80 -16.32
C LEU A 230 -0.65 -6.93 -17.19
N MET A 231 -1.39 -7.39 -18.21
CA MET A 231 -0.89 -8.35 -19.20
C MET A 231 0.06 -7.69 -20.21
N LEU A 232 0.09 -6.35 -20.23
CA LEU A 232 1.06 -5.60 -21.00
C LEU A 232 2.46 -5.81 -20.41
N GLY A 233 3.47 -5.84 -21.29
CA GLY A 233 4.86 -5.88 -20.86
C GLY A 233 5.27 -4.62 -20.10
N GLU A 234 6.33 -4.72 -19.30
CA GLU A 234 6.86 -3.59 -18.52
C GLU A 234 7.20 -2.37 -19.41
N ALA A 235 7.74 -2.59 -20.60
CA ALA A 235 8.06 -1.52 -21.55
C ALA A 235 6.82 -0.72 -21.99
N GLU A 236 5.71 -1.40 -22.27
CA GLU A 236 4.45 -0.78 -22.66
C GLU A 236 3.82 -0.01 -21.49
N LEU A 237 3.83 -0.60 -20.29
CA LEU A 237 3.41 0.09 -19.07
C LEU A 237 4.26 1.33 -18.78
N ALA A 238 5.58 1.26 -19.02
CA ALA A 238 6.48 2.38 -18.85
C ALA A 238 6.21 3.50 -19.86
N ALA A 239 5.92 3.17 -21.12
CA ALA A 239 5.54 4.12 -22.15
C ALA A 239 4.23 4.84 -21.81
N ARG A 240 3.20 4.10 -21.36
CA ARG A 240 1.92 4.69 -20.91
C ARG A 240 2.07 5.60 -19.70
N LEU A 241 3.09 5.38 -18.89
CA LEU A 241 3.40 6.16 -17.70
C LEU A 241 4.53 7.18 -17.93
N GLU A 242 4.81 7.52 -19.18
CA GLU A 242 5.80 8.54 -19.52
C GLU A 242 5.47 9.89 -18.85
N GLY A 243 6.50 10.53 -18.31
CA GLY A 243 6.36 11.78 -17.56
C GLY A 243 5.56 11.66 -16.26
N PHE A 244 5.18 10.46 -15.80
CA PHE A 244 4.53 10.29 -14.50
C PHE A 244 5.52 10.58 -13.37
N VAL A 245 5.11 11.45 -12.45
CA VAL A 245 5.85 11.75 -11.23
C VAL A 245 4.88 11.90 -10.06
N HIS A 246 5.19 11.22 -8.96
CA HIS A 246 4.55 11.42 -7.67
C HIS A 246 5.63 11.42 -6.57
N ARG A 247 5.93 12.60 -6.01
CA ARG A 247 7.03 12.78 -5.05
C ARG A 247 8.37 12.30 -5.61
N VAL A 248 8.80 11.11 -5.22
CA VAL A 248 10.04 10.47 -5.66
C VAL A 248 9.79 9.29 -6.60
N TYR A 249 8.52 8.94 -6.85
CA TYR A 249 8.12 7.87 -7.75
C TYR A 249 8.00 8.40 -9.17
N ARG A 250 8.50 7.60 -10.12
CA ARG A 250 8.47 7.88 -11.54
C ARG A 250 7.73 6.77 -12.26
N GLY A 251 7.28 7.04 -13.48
CA GLY A 251 6.59 6.07 -14.34
C GLY A 251 7.22 4.68 -14.33
N PRO A 252 8.55 4.55 -14.57
CA PRO A 252 9.22 3.24 -14.55
C PRO A 252 9.05 2.47 -13.25
N HIS A 253 9.10 3.14 -12.07
CA HIS A 253 8.91 2.44 -10.79
C HIS A 253 7.51 1.82 -10.68
N VAL A 254 6.49 2.56 -11.11
CA VAL A 254 5.11 2.08 -11.07
C VAL A 254 4.91 0.99 -12.14
N ALA A 255 5.47 1.17 -13.34
CA ALA A 255 5.41 0.18 -14.42
C ALA A 255 6.03 -1.16 -14.01
N THR A 256 7.24 -1.17 -13.44
CA THR A 256 7.87 -2.41 -12.94
C THR A 256 6.99 -3.09 -11.89
N MET A 257 6.48 -2.33 -10.91
CA MET A 257 5.60 -2.89 -9.87
C MET A 257 4.33 -3.52 -10.45
N LEU A 258 3.69 -2.85 -11.41
CA LEU A 258 2.48 -3.32 -12.07
C LEU A 258 2.74 -4.54 -12.96
N ALA A 259 3.84 -4.55 -13.71
CA ALA A 259 4.25 -5.72 -14.51
C ALA A 259 4.51 -6.93 -13.62
N ASN A 260 5.17 -6.74 -12.47
CA ASN A 260 5.42 -7.80 -11.50
C ASN A 260 4.11 -8.29 -10.87
N ALA A 261 3.18 -7.39 -10.55
CA ALA A 261 1.83 -7.76 -10.10
C ALA A 261 1.07 -8.57 -11.16
N GLY A 262 1.22 -8.23 -12.45
CA GLY A 262 0.69 -9.02 -13.56
C GLY A 262 1.23 -10.44 -13.58
N ARG A 263 2.56 -10.61 -13.41
CA ARG A 263 3.20 -11.93 -13.31
C ARG A 263 2.73 -12.75 -12.11
N LEU A 264 2.55 -12.10 -10.96
CA LEU A 264 2.00 -12.74 -9.77
C LEU A 264 0.56 -13.25 -10.00
N ARG A 265 -0.28 -12.42 -10.63
CA ARG A 265 -1.65 -12.80 -10.98
C ARG A 265 -1.67 -13.95 -12.00
N ALA A 266 -0.80 -13.92 -13.01
CA ALA A 266 -0.70 -15.01 -13.98
C ALA A 266 -0.29 -16.34 -13.31
N ALA A 267 0.61 -16.30 -12.33
CA ALA A 267 1.10 -17.49 -11.63
C ALA A 267 0.14 -18.05 -10.56
N HIS A 268 -0.61 -17.18 -9.87
CA HIS A 268 -1.44 -17.55 -8.72
C HIS A 268 -2.94 -17.29 -8.90
N GLY A 269 -3.37 -16.76 -10.05
CA GLY A 269 -4.74 -16.33 -10.34
C GLY A 269 -5.08 -14.94 -9.79
N THR A 270 -4.69 -14.64 -8.55
CA THR A 270 -4.98 -13.35 -7.86
C THR A 270 -3.77 -12.86 -7.07
N LEU A 271 -3.75 -11.57 -6.74
CA LEU A 271 -2.73 -11.02 -5.83
C LEU A 271 -2.92 -11.56 -4.41
N GLY A 272 -4.17 -11.78 -3.99
CA GLY A 272 -4.50 -12.39 -2.70
C GLY A 272 -4.00 -13.81 -2.56
N ALA A 273 -4.17 -14.65 -3.59
CA ALA A 273 -3.62 -16.01 -3.59
C ALA A 273 -2.08 -16.00 -3.57
N ALA A 274 -1.46 -15.08 -4.32
CA ALA A 274 -0.01 -14.91 -4.28
C ALA A 274 0.48 -14.54 -2.87
N PHE A 275 -0.16 -13.58 -2.20
CA PHE A 275 0.19 -13.17 -0.85
C PHE A 275 -0.09 -14.27 0.19
N ALA A 276 -1.23 -14.97 0.09
CA ALA A 276 -1.55 -16.07 0.99
C ALA A 276 -0.51 -17.20 0.93
N ALA A 277 -0.02 -17.52 -0.28
CA ALA A 277 1.06 -18.49 -0.46
C ALA A 277 2.37 -18.04 0.20
N ASP A 278 2.76 -16.77 0.06
CA ASP A 278 3.94 -16.21 0.74
C ASP A 278 3.79 -16.25 2.26
N LEU A 279 2.60 -15.89 2.76
CA LEU A 279 2.29 -15.86 4.19
C LEU A 279 2.34 -17.26 4.80
N GLU A 280 1.78 -18.25 4.12
CA GLU A 280 1.78 -19.65 4.58
C GLU A 280 3.22 -20.19 4.59
N ALA A 281 3.97 -20.00 3.50
CA ALA A 281 5.35 -20.46 3.40
C ALA A 281 6.31 -19.77 4.40
N ALA A 282 5.98 -18.56 4.86
CA ALA A 282 6.75 -17.83 5.85
C ALA A 282 6.32 -18.14 7.30
N GLY A 283 5.06 -18.54 7.51
CA GLY A 283 4.46 -18.75 8.83
C GLY A 283 4.10 -17.47 9.59
N GLU A 284 4.60 -16.30 9.17
CA GLU A 284 4.43 -15.03 9.89
C GLU A 284 4.30 -13.83 8.91
N LEU A 285 3.60 -12.78 9.33
CA LEU A 285 3.19 -11.68 8.44
C LEU A 285 4.37 -10.85 7.90
N ARG A 286 5.37 -10.57 8.73
CA ARG A 286 6.54 -9.75 8.38
C ARG A 286 7.30 -10.36 7.21
N GLU A 287 7.68 -11.62 7.31
CA GLU A 287 8.42 -12.33 6.27
C GLU A 287 7.52 -12.61 5.05
N GLY A 288 6.25 -12.99 5.23
CA GLY A 288 5.32 -13.14 4.12
C GLY A 288 5.15 -11.84 3.32
N LEU A 289 5.02 -10.71 4.01
CA LEU A 289 4.96 -9.38 3.40
C LEU A 289 6.29 -9.00 2.74
N ALA A 290 7.43 -9.39 3.31
CA ALA A 290 8.73 -9.11 2.75
C ALA A 290 8.96 -9.85 1.42
N ARG A 291 8.57 -11.13 1.36
CA ARG A 291 8.59 -11.94 0.12
C ARG A 291 7.65 -11.36 -0.92
N PHE A 292 6.44 -10.97 -0.54
CA PHE A 292 5.49 -10.36 -1.46
C PHE A 292 6.01 -9.03 -2.01
N ALA A 293 6.56 -8.18 -1.15
CA ALA A 293 7.20 -6.92 -1.53
C ALA A 293 8.39 -7.13 -2.48
N GLU A 294 9.19 -8.18 -2.24
CA GLU A 294 10.31 -8.56 -3.08
C GLU A 294 9.87 -8.98 -4.48
N ARG A 295 8.83 -9.81 -4.58
CA ARG A 295 8.26 -10.19 -5.89
C ARG A 295 7.66 -9.00 -6.63
N LEU A 296 7.03 -8.06 -5.92
CA LEU A 296 6.49 -6.82 -6.50
C LEU A 296 7.58 -5.86 -7.01
N ARG A 297 8.78 -5.86 -6.43
CA ARG A 297 9.85 -4.92 -6.80
C ARG A 297 10.95 -5.53 -7.69
N GLY A 298 11.20 -6.83 -7.60
CA GLY A 298 12.35 -7.51 -8.20
C GLY A 298 13.64 -7.43 -7.34
N GLU A 299 14.59 -8.32 -7.57
CA GLU A 299 15.81 -8.48 -6.74
C GLU A 299 16.67 -7.19 -6.72
N ASP A 300 16.87 -6.56 -7.88
CA ASP A 300 17.72 -5.37 -8.06
C ASP A 300 16.93 -4.06 -8.22
N ALA A 301 15.82 -3.95 -7.49
CA ALA A 301 14.94 -2.78 -7.58
C ALA A 301 15.70 -1.46 -7.28
N PRO A 302 15.54 -0.40 -8.09
CA PRO A 302 16.14 0.90 -7.82
C PRO A 302 15.59 1.50 -6.52
N ARG A 303 16.32 2.45 -5.92
CA ARG A 303 15.95 3.08 -4.64
C ARG A 303 14.51 3.61 -4.61
N GLY A 304 14.05 4.21 -5.71
CA GLY A 304 12.69 4.74 -5.80
C GLY A 304 11.61 3.65 -5.74
N LEU A 305 11.86 2.49 -6.35
CA LEU A 305 10.97 1.33 -6.30
C LEU A 305 11.04 0.63 -4.93
N ARG A 306 12.22 0.49 -4.31
CA ARG A 306 12.35 0.01 -2.92
C ARG A 306 11.65 0.93 -1.92
N HIS A 307 11.57 2.23 -2.21
CA HIS A 307 10.77 3.15 -1.41
C HIS A 307 9.27 3.00 -1.72
N LEU A 308 8.87 2.83 -2.98
CA LEU A 308 7.46 2.62 -3.37
C LEU A 308 6.88 1.35 -2.71
N VAL A 309 7.65 0.25 -2.77
CA VAL A 309 7.36 -1.05 -2.18
C VAL A 309 8.44 -1.35 -1.13
N SER A 310 8.22 -0.83 0.08
CA SER A 310 9.10 -0.99 1.24
C SER A 310 9.23 -2.43 1.75
N ASP A 311 10.36 -2.76 2.36
CA ASP A 311 10.62 -4.08 2.95
C ASP A 311 10.60 -3.99 4.48
N PRO A 312 9.78 -4.78 5.19
CA PRO A 312 9.73 -4.75 6.65
C PRO A 312 10.99 -5.33 7.31
N ARG A 313 11.81 -6.09 6.58
CA ARG A 313 13.15 -6.53 7.02
C ARG A 313 14.09 -5.34 7.17
N ALA A 314 13.89 -4.28 6.37
CA ALA A 314 14.67 -3.04 6.43
C ALA A 314 14.18 -2.04 7.51
N GLY A 315 13.22 -2.43 8.38
CA GLY A 315 12.78 -1.65 9.54
C GLY A 315 11.69 -0.61 9.27
N SER A 316 11.28 -0.39 8.02
CA SER A 316 10.14 0.45 7.67
C SER A 316 8.86 -0.06 8.32
N ALA A 317 8.00 0.83 8.82
CA ALA A 317 6.65 0.44 9.26
C ALA A 317 5.77 -0.13 8.14
N CYS A 318 6.18 0.00 6.87
CA CYS A 318 5.48 -0.55 5.71
C CYS A 318 3.99 -0.18 5.65
N LYS A 319 3.64 1.01 6.18
CA LYS A 319 2.26 1.49 6.30
C LYS A 319 1.45 1.31 5.03
N ARG A 320 2.06 1.55 3.87
CA ARG A 320 1.36 1.48 2.58
C ARG A 320 0.99 0.05 2.20
N GLN A 321 1.86 -0.92 2.43
CA GLN A 321 1.49 -2.31 2.20
C GLN A 321 0.56 -2.83 3.28
N LEU A 322 0.73 -2.44 4.54
CA LEU A 322 -0.22 -2.79 5.60
C LEU A 322 -1.61 -2.21 5.33
N LEU A 323 -1.69 -1.01 4.74
CA LEU A 323 -2.95 -0.41 4.28
C LEU A 323 -3.59 -1.24 3.17
N TYR A 324 -2.79 -1.69 2.19
CA TYR A 324 -3.27 -2.60 1.14
C TYR A 324 -3.81 -3.90 1.74
N LEU A 325 -3.04 -4.54 2.63
CA LEU A 325 -3.49 -5.75 3.32
C LEU A 325 -4.78 -5.51 4.10
N ARG A 326 -4.88 -4.40 4.85
CA ARG A 326 -6.08 -4.05 5.61
C ARG A 326 -7.31 -4.03 4.69
N TRP A 327 -7.21 -3.32 3.56
CA TRP A 327 -8.31 -3.19 2.59
C TRP A 327 -8.72 -4.54 2.01
N MET A 328 -7.75 -5.39 1.67
CA MET A 328 -8.03 -6.65 0.99
C MET A 328 -8.43 -7.78 1.95
N VAL A 329 -7.98 -7.76 3.20
CA VAL A 329 -8.11 -8.88 4.15
C VAL A 329 -9.27 -8.68 5.13
N ARG A 330 -9.47 -7.46 5.66
CA ARG A 330 -10.56 -7.23 6.62
C ARG A 330 -11.92 -7.43 5.96
N PRO A 331 -12.95 -7.86 6.72
CA PRO A 331 -14.30 -8.04 6.18
C PRO A 331 -14.83 -6.79 5.48
N ALA A 332 -15.72 -6.97 4.52
CA ALA A 332 -16.39 -5.87 3.84
C ALA A 332 -17.28 -5.10 4.83
N ASP A 333 -16.78 -4.00 5.37
CA ASP A 333 -17.41 -3.17 6.40
C ASP A 333 -17.84 -1.79 5.87
N GLY A 334 -17.88 -1.65 4.54
CA GLY A 334 -18.14 -0.39 3.83
C GLY A 334 -16.89 0.40 3.51
N VAL A 335 -15.75 0.10 4.15
CA VAL A 335 -14.43 0.70 3.87
C VAL A 335 -13.47 -0.33 3.29
N ASP A 336 -13.30 -1.45 3.98
CA ASP A 336 -12.48 -2.57 3.51
C ASP A 336 -13.31 -3.53 2.65
N LEU A 337 -12.68 -4.47 1.95
CA LEU A 337 -13.30 -5.24 0.85
C LEU A 337 -13.38 -6.76 1.10
N GLY A 338 -12.55 -7.33 1.98
CA GLY A 338 -12.58 -8.77 2.29
C GLY A 338 -12.35 -9.68 1.08
N LEU A 339 -11.44 -9.30 0.18
CA LEU A 339 -11.15 -10.05 -1.04
C LEU A 339 -10.20 -11.22 -0.82
N TRP A 340 -9.36 -11.17 0.21
CA TRP A 340 -8.24 -12.11 0.40
C TRP A 340 -8.53 -13.15 1.47
N PRO A 341 -8.16 -14.42 1.25
CA PRO A 341 -8.41 -15.51 2.18
C PRO A 341 -7.35 -15.54 3.30
N VAL A 342 -7.24 -14.45 4.05
CA VAL A 342 -6.31 -14.31 5.18
C VAL A 342 -7.09 -13.92 6.43
N ASP A 343 -6.69 -14.44 7.58
CA ASP A 343 -7.33 -14.07 8.85
C ASP A 343 -6.93 -12.64 9.27
N PRO A 344 -7.90 -11.72 9.51
CA PRO A 344 -7.62 -10.37 10.01
C PRO A 344 -6.78 -10.34 11.30
N ALA A 345 -6.82 -11.37 12.13
CA ALA A 345 -6.02 -11.49 13.35
C ALA A 345 -4.50 -11.46 13.08
N ARG A 346 -4.09 -11.84 11.86
CA ARG A 346 -2.71 -11.85 11.38
C ARG A 346 -2.20 -10.45 11.01
N LEU A 347 -3.07 -9.47 10.81
CA LEU A 347 -2.70 -8.15 10.33
C LEU A 347 -1.91 -7.34 11.37
N VAL A 348 -1.12 -6.40 10.85
CA VAL A 348 -0.35 -5.42 11.63
C VAL A 348 -0.83 -4.01 11.28
N MET A 349 -0.89 -3.14 12.28
CA MET A 349 -1.39 -1.78 12.19
C MET A 349 -0.64 -0.93 11.14
N PRO A 350 -1.34 -0.29 10.18
CA PRO A 350 -0.74 0.66 9.24
C PRO A 350 -0.28 1.97 9.91
N VAL A 351 0.88 1.97 10.56
CA VAL A 351 1.34 3.15 11.33
C VAL A 351 1.98 4.23 10.44
N ASP A 352 1.30 5.36 10.30
CA ASP A 352 1.89 6.62 9.83
C ASP A 352 2.13 7.61 10.98
N THR A 353 2.53 8.85 10.67
CA THR A 353 2.77 9.89 11.67
C THR A 353 1.50 10.29 12.44
N HIS A 354 0.33 10.19 11.81
CA HIS A 354 -0.95 10.49 12.43
C HIS A 354 -1.36 9.37 13.39
N VAL A 355 -1.33 8.12 12.96
CA VAL A 355 -1.61 6.97 13.81
C VAL A 355 -0.60 6.89 14.94
N HIS A 356 0.69 7.08 14.67
CA HIS A 356 1.76 7.02 15.68
C HIS A 356 1.57 8.03 16.82
N ARG A 357 1.35 9.31 16.52
CA ARG A 357 1.14 10.31 17.58
C ARG A 357 -0.17 10.08 18.34
N ILE A 358 -1.24 9.63 17.69
CA ILE A 358 -2.48 9.28 18.41
C ILE A 358 -2.25 8.06 19.30
N ALA A 359 -1.56 7.03 18.81
CA ALA A 359 -1.18 5.86 19.60
C ALA A 359 -0.35 6.23 20.84
N ARG A 360 0.59 7.19 20.72
CA ARG A 360 1.32 7.75 21.87
C ARG A 360 0.39 8.48 22.84
N ASN A 361 -0.53 9.30 22.34
CA ASN A 361 -1.52 10.02 23.15
C ASN A 361 -2.42 9.05 23.93
N LEU A 362 -2.71 7.87 23.39
CA LEU A 362 -3.51 6.83 24.02
C LEU A 362 -2.69 5.85 24.88
N GLY A 363 -1.36 5.95 24.83
CA GLY A 363 -0.47 5.04 25.54
C GLY A 363 -0.39 3.63 24.96
N LEU A 364 -0.73 3.46 23.67
CA LEU A 364 -0.55 2.21 22.92
C LEU A 364 0.92 1.94 22.60
N THR A 365 1.75 2.98 22.57
CA THR A 365 3.21 2.86 22.48
C THR A 365 3.92 4.02 23.18
N ALA A 366 5.15 3.77 23.63
CA ALA A 366 6.07 4.81 24.10
C ALA A 366 7.17 5.17 23.09
N ARG A 367 7.33 4.39 22.00
CA ARG A 367 8.40 4.54 21.00
C ARG A 367 8.33 5.88 20.26
N ALA A 368 9.49 6.49 20.04
CA ALA A 368 9.61 7.81 19.39
C ALA A 368 9.59 7.74 17.87
N ASP A 369 9.77 6.56 17.29
CA ASP A 369 9.83 6.30 15.86
C ASP A 369 8.62 5.50 15.36
N ALA A 370 8.30 5.63 14.06
CA ALA A 370 7.29 4.86 13.36
C ALA A 370 7.95 3.71 12.56
N SER A 371 8.58 2.76 13.26
CA SER A 371 9.17 1.55 12.66
C SER A 371 8.21 0.36 12.66
N TRP A 372 8.63 -0.73 12.02
CA TRP A 372 7.92 -2.02 12.10
C TRP A 372 7.66 -2.46 13.54
N ARG A 373 8.66 -2.32 14.43
CA ARG A 373 8.53 -2.67 15.86
C ARG A 373 7.45 -1.85 16.55
N THR A 374 7.32 -0.57 16.19
CA THR A 374 6.25 0.28 16.71
C THR A 374 4.88 -0.18 16.21
N ALA A 375 4.77 -0.60 14.95
CA ALA A 375 3.54 -1.17 14.41
C ALA A 375 3.14 -2.47 15.12
N GLU A 376 4.09 -3.37 15.37
CA GLU A 376 3.86 -4.60 16.14
C GLU A 376 3.43 -4.31 17.59
N GLU A 377 4.07 -3.34 18.26
CA GLU A 377 3.73 -2.94 19.64
C GLU A 377 2.32 -2.38 19.74
N ILE A 378 1.94 -1.47 18.82
CA ILE A 378 0.58 -0.93 18.76
C ILE A 378 -0.42 -2.05 18.48
N THR A 379 -0.12 -2.94 17.53
CA THR A 379 -0.99 -4.08 17.18
C THR A 379 -1.17 -5.01 18.37
N ALA A 380 -0.11 -5.32 19.12
CA ALA A 380 -0.18 -6.16 20.32
C ALA A 380 -1.06 -5.54 21.41
N ALA A 381 -1.01 -4.22 21.58
CA ALA A 381 -1.90 -3.51 22.49
C ALA A 381 -3.37 -3.60 22.05
N LEU A 382 -3.65 -3.38 20.75
CA LEU A 382 -5.01 -3.45 20.19
C LEU A 382 -5.57 -4.88 20.15
N ARG A 383 -4.73 -5.90 19.98
CA ARG A 383 -5.11 -7.32 20.04
C ARG A 383 -5.69 -7.74 21.39
N ARG A 384 -5.35 -7.03 22.46
CA ARG A 384 -5.99 -7.24 23.77
C ARG A 384 -7.46 -6.81 23.77
N PHE A 385 -7.83 -5.87 22.90
CA PHE A 385 -9.19 -5.34 22.81
C PHE A 385 -10.05 -6.16 21.85
N ASP A 386 -9.47 -6.54 20.71
CA ASP A 386 -10.08 -7.41 19.72
C ASP A 386 -9.01 -8.36 19.14
N PRO A 387 -8.96 -9.62 19.58
CA PRO A 387 -7.98 -10.58 19.08
C PRO A 387 -8.27 -11.04 17.65
N ALA A 388 -9.52 -10.95 17.20
CA ALA A 388 -9.94 -11.40 15.87
C ALA A 388 -9.68 -10.32 14.81
N ASP A 389 -9.79 -9.04 15.17
CA ASP A 389 -9.50 -7.93 14.26
C ASP A 389 -8.78 -6.78 15.00
N PRO A 390 -7.47 -6.92 15.29
CA PRO A 390 -6.71 -5.92 16.05
C PRO A 390 -6.52 -4.60 15.29
N VAL A 391 -6.77 -4.57 13.97
CA VAL A 391 -6.49 -3.42 13.10
C VAL A 391 -7.74 -2.63 12.71
N LYS A 392 -8.95 -3.05 13.12
CA LYS A 392 -10.22 -2.34 12.84
C LYS A 392 -10.24 -0.86 13.26
N TYR A 393 -9.41 -0.49 14.21
CA TYR A 393 -9.32 0.88 14.72
C TYR A 393 -8.56 1.84 13.78
N ASP A 394 -7.86 1.32 12.78
CA ASP A 394 -6.97 2.10 11.90
C ASP A 394 -7.67 3.23 11.16
N PHE A 395 -8.74 2.94 10.43
CA PHE A 395 -9.41 3.93 9.61
C PHE A 395 -9.89 5.12 10.45
N ALA A 396 -10.53 4.83 11.59
CA ALA A 396 -11.02 5.82 12.52
C ALA A 396 -9.90 6.68 13.13
N LEU A 397 -8.80 6.05 13.58
CA LEU A 397 -7.65 6.75 14.16
C LEU A 397 -6.92 7.61 13.13
N CYS A 398 -6.69 7.08 11.93
CA CYS A 398 -6.06 7.79 10.83
C CYS A 398 -6.87 9.05 10.46
N HIS A 399 -8.17 8.90 10.22
CA HIS A 399 -9.03 10.02 9.83
C HIS A 399 -9.18 11.08 10.91
N LEU A 400 -9.20 10.71 12.21
CA LEU A 400 -9.16 11.67 13.31
C LEU A 400 -7.88 12.56 13.26
N GLY A 401 -6.76 11.98 12.81
CA GLY A 401 -5.51 12.71 12.62
C GLY A 401 -5.48 13.54 11.34
N VAL A 402 -5.96 13.01 10.22
CA VAL A 402 -5.96 13.67 8.91
C VAL A 402 -6.93 14.86 8.87
N SER A 403 -8.12 14.74 9.48
CA SER A 403 -9.09 15.85 9.61
C SER A 403 -8.61 16.96 10.53
N ARG A 404 -7.53 16.74 11.29
CA ARG A 404 -7.01 17.61 12.35
C ARG A 404 -7.97 17.79 13.53
N ASP A 405 -8.86 16.83 13.76
CA ASP A 405 -9.68 16.78 14.98
C ASP A 405 -8.86 16.32 16.19
N CYS A 406 -7.79 15.54 15.95
CA CYS A 406 -6.69 15.36 16.91
C CYS A 406 -5.46 16.19 16.48
N PRO A 407 -5.39 17.48 16.87
CA PRO A 407 -4.31 18.38 16.50
C PRO A 407 -2.95 17.95 17.09
N SER A 408 -1.86 18.49 16.52
CA SER A 408 -0.49 18.20 16.97
C SER A 408 -0.16 18.80 18.34
N ARG A 409 -0.89 19.84 18.75
CA ARG A 409 -0.84 20.46 20.07
C ARG A 409 -2.23 20.47 20.68
N ARG A 410 -2.30 20.55 22.01
CA ARG A 410 -3.57 20.66 22.73
C ARG A 410 -4.33 21.89 22.24
N ASP A 411 -5.58 21.68 21.85
CA ASP A 411 -6.52 22.71 21.44
C ASP A 411 -7.76 22.52 22.33
N PRO A 412 -8.09 23.47 23.22
CA PRO A 412 -9.21 23.30 24.15
C PRO A 412 -10.54 23.02 23.45
N LEU A 413 -10.82 23.69 22.32
CA LEU A 413 -12.09 23.53 21.61
C LEU A 413 -12.21 22.13 20.99
N LYS A 414 -11.15 21.68 20.32
CA LYS A 414 -11.16 20.36 19.66
C LYS A 414 -11.00 19.21 20.64
N CYS A 415 -10.11 19.36 21.63
CA CYS A 415 -9.82 18.30 22.58
C CYS A 415 -10.96 18.10 23.58
N ASP A 416 -11.71 19.14 23.95
CA ASP A 416 -12.83 18.98 24.88
C ASP A 416 -14.02 18.25 24.23
N ALA A 417 -14.25 18.47 22.93
CA ALA A 417 -15.24 17.75 22.13
C ALA A 417 -14.79 16.35 21.65
N CYS A 418 -13.53 15.96 21.89
CA CYS A 418 -12.99 14.71 21.36
C CYS A 418 -13.54 13.49 22.12
N VAL A 419 -14.06 12.50 21.39
CA VAL A 419 -14.53 11.21 21.95
C VAL A 419 -13.45 10.49 22.80
N LEU A 420 -12.17 10.66 22.43
CA LEU A 420 -11.04 10.06 23.14
C LEU A 420 -10.57 10.87 24.36
N ARG A 421 -11.15 12.04 24.65
CA ARG A 421 -10.70 12.98 25.71
C ARG A 421 -10.43 12.29 27.03
N THR A 422 -11.39 11.48 27.48
CA THR A 422 -11.33 10.80 28.79
C THR A 422 -10.19 9.79 28.89
N VAL A 423 -9.61 9.32 27.79
CA VAL A 423 -8.51 8.35 27.75
C VAL A 423 -7.23 8.91 27.15
N CYS A 424 -7.26 10.15 26.65
CA CYS A 424 -6.11 10.85 26.09
C CYS A 424 -5.14 11.32 27.18
N ARG A 425 -3.91 10.81 27.19
CA ARG A 425 -2.85 11.19 28.14
C ARG A 425 -2.40 12.63 27.94
N GLN A 426 -2.50 13.17 26.72
CA GLN A 426 -2.15 14.55 26.41
C GLN A 426 -3.19 15.57 26.91
N TRP A 427 -4.43 15.14 27.11
CA TRP A 427 -5.46 15.99 27.71
C TRP A 427 -5.31 16.10 29.23
N ARG A 428 -4.88 15.00 29.88
CA ARG A 428 -4.68 14.94 31.33
C ARG A 428 -3.39 15.62 31.80
N ARG A 429 -2.49 15.95 30.87
CA ARG A 429 -1.28 16.75 31.08
C ARG A 429 -1.61 18.21 30.81
#